data_AF-A0A8S2FKD4-F1
#
_entry.id   AF-A0A8S2FKD4-F1
#
_cell.length_a   1.000
_cell.length_b   1.000
_cell.length_c   1.000
_cell.angle_alpha   90.00
_cell.angle_beta   90.00
_cell.angle_gamma   90.00
#
_symmetry.space_group_name_H-M   'P 1'
#
loop_
_entity.id
_entity.type
_entity.pdbx_description
1 polymer ?
#
loop_
_entity_poly.entity_id
_entity_poly.type
_entity_poly.pdbx_seq_one_letter_code
_entity_poly.pdbx_strand_id
1 'polypeptide(L)'
;SSILSKYVSKAKIQFGIKRSLSLDVKNRWNSSFYMMETFLMMKNVIIALHNDKNGLQIKPEQRTRLGNLDMTTDEWALLETIQNVLKLFDGATKIVSGREYATIGTAYYTINVIKECLTDHHTDEHQLNALKNVTKTIG
;
A
#
# COMPACT_ATOMS: atom_id res chain seq x y z
N SER A 1 6.73 -14.66 18.26
CA SER A 1 7.26 -14.19 19.56
C SER A 1 6.20 -13.35 20.23
N SER A 2 5.77 -13.74 21.44
CA SER A 2 4.73 -13.03 22.20
C SER A 2 5.12 -11.56 22.49
N ILE A 3 6.41 -11.29 22.67
CA ILE A 3 6.96 -9.94 22.94
C ILE A 3 6.81 -9.03 21.72
N LEU A 4 7.21 -9.49 20.53
CA LEU A 4 7.09 -8.70 19.29
C LEU A 4 5.63 -8.44 18.94
N SER A 5 4.76 -9.45 19.09
CA SER A 5 3.32 -9.28 18.85
C SER A 5 2.71 -8.26 19.82
N LYS A 6 3.05 -8.32 21.11
CA LYS A 6 2.59 -7.36 22.12
C LYS A 6 3.08 -5.94 21.81
N TYR A 7 4.34 -5.79 21.41
CA TYR A 7 4.90 -4.50 21.01
C TYR A 7 4.14 -3.91 19.82
N VAL A 8 3.99 -4.69 18.74
CA VAL A 8 3.28 -4.24 17.52
C VAL A 8 1.83 -3.86 17.83
N SER A 9 1.12 -4.64 18.65
CA SER A 9 -0.25 -4.29 19.05
C SER A 9 -0.31 -2.97 19.83
N LYS A 10 0.63 -2.71 20.75
CA LYS A 10 0.71 -1.44 21.48
C LYS A 10 1.02 -0.27 20.54
N ALA A 11 2.02 -0.43 19.67
CA ALA A 11 2.42 0.60 18.71
C ALA A 11 1.28 0.92 17.72
N LYS A 12 0.54 -0.10 17.25
CA LYS A 12 -0.64 0.11 16.39
C LYS A 12 -1.69 0.99 17.06
N ILE A 13 -1.97 0.78 18.35
CA ILE A 13 -2.91 1.61 19.11
C ILE A 13 -2.38 3.04 19.21
N GLN A 14 -1.09 3.20 19.52
CA GLN A 14 -0.43 4.52 19.63
C GLN A 14 -0.50 5.31 18.32
N PHE A 15 -0.30 4.67 17.17
CA PHE A 15 -0.36 5.30 15.86
C PHE A 15 -1.78 5.29 15.23
N GLY A 16 -2.81 4.84 15.95
CA GLY A 16 -4.20 4.82 15.45
C GLY A 16 -4.46 3.81 14.32
N ILE A 17 -3.61 2.80 14.14
CA ILE A 17 -3.70 1.82 13.06
C ILE A 17 -4.64 0.68 13.44
N LYS A 18 -5.80 0.63 12.77
CA LYS A 18 -6.82 -0.42 12.98
C LYS A 18 -6.57 -1.66 12.12
N ARG A 19 -6.12 -1.50 10.87
CA ARG A 19 -5.94 -2.60 9.91
C ARG A 19 -4.75 -3.49 10.29
N SER A 20 -4.82 -4.77 9.93
CA SER A 20 -3.67 -5.69 9.96
C SER A 20 -2.85 -5.58 8.68
N LEU A 21 -1.62 -6.08 8.72
CA LEU A 21 -0.82 -6.28 7.51
C LEU A 21 -1.52 -7.31 6.61
N SER A 22 -1.77 -6.94 5.36
CA SER A 22 -2.29 -7.85 4.34
C SER A 22 -1.13 -8.66 3.76
N LEU A 23 -1.34 -9.96 3.55
CA LEU A 23 -0.37 -10.79 2.85
C LEU A 23 -0.62 -10.74 1.34
N ASP A 24 0.47 -10.84 0.59
CA ASP A 24 0.38 -11.05 -0.85
C ASP A 24 -0.20 -12.44 -1.16
N VAL A 25 -1.12 -12.50 -2.12
CA VAL A 25 -1.86 -13.72 -2.49
C VAL A 25 -1.82 -13.86 -4.01
N LYS A 26 -0.99 -14.80 -4.48
CA LYS A 26 -0.72 -15.04 -5.91
C LYS A 26 -1.97 -15.07 -6.82
N ASN A 27 -3.08 -15.62 -6.33
CA ASN A 27 -4.30 -15.79 -7.12
C ASN A 27 -5.22 -14.55 -7.15
N ARG A 28 -4.85 -13.47 -6.45
CA ARG A 28 -5.58 -12.20 -6.45
C ARG A 28 -4.63 -11.12 -6.95
N TRP A 29 -4.77 -10.74 -8.21
CA TRP A 29 -3.83 -9.85 -8.88
C TRP A 29 -3.58 -8.49 -8.19
N ASN A 30 -4.54 -7.97 -7.40
CA ASN A 30 -4.38 -6.73 -6.61
C ASN A 30 -3.80 -6.96 -5.20
N SER A 31 -3.43 -8.18 -4.81
CA SER A 31 -2.96 -8.47 -3.45
C SER A 31 -1.67 -7.73 -3.11
N SER A 32 -0.75 -7.57 -4.07
CA SER A 32 0.52 -6.89 -3.83
C SER A 32 0.28 -5.41 -3.53
N PHE A 33 -0.68 -4.78 -4.21
CA PHE A 33 -1.14 -3.43 -3.90
C PHE A 33 -1.66 -3.32 -2.46
N TYR A 34 -2.58 -4.21 -2.04
CA TYR A 34 -3.14 -4.18 -0.69
C TYR A 34 -2.10 -4.49 0.40
N MET A 35 -1.14 -5.38 0.12
CA MET A 35 -0.01 -5.63 1.00
C MET A 35 0.82 -4.35 1.16
N MET A 36 1.23 -3.72 0.06
CA MET A 36 2.02 -2.48 0.09
C MET A 36 1.28 -1.34 0.79
N GLU A 37 -0.02 -1.16 0.53
CA GLU A 37 -0.84 -0.14 1.21
C GLU A 37 -0.85 -0.34 2.73
N THR A 38 -1.09 -1.57 3.19
CA THR A 38 -1.10 -1.86 4.64
C THR A 38 0.29 -1.83 5.26
N PHE A 39 1.33 -2.18 4.51
CA PHE A 39 2.72 -2.09 4.96
C PHE A 39 3.16 -0.63 5.14
N LEU A 40 2.87 0.25 4.18
CA LEU A 40 3.12 1.69 4.27
C LEU A 40 2.34 2.33 5.43
N MET A 41 1.10 1.89 5.68
CA MET A 41 0.34 2.33 6.86
C MET A 41 1.05 1.95 8.17
N MET A 42 1.83 0.86 8.19
CA MET A 42 2.60 0.41 9.35
C MET A 42 4.02 0.98 9.41
N LYS A 43 4.43 1.86 8.49
CA LYS A 43 5.79 2.46 8.43
C LYS A 43 6.28 2.97 9.80
N ASN A 44 5.47 3.77 10.48
CA ASN A 44 5.84 4.33 11.80
C ASN A 44 5.99 3.24 12.89
N VAL A 45 5.18 2.18 12.84
CA VAL A 45 5.31 1.04 13.75
C VAL A 45 6.61 0.28 13.49
N ILE A 46 6.97 0.09 12.22
CA ILE A 46 8.18 -0.62 11.80
C ILE A 46 9.43 0.16 12.23
N ILE A 47 9.46 1.47 11.96
CA ILE A 47 10.55 2.36 12.37
C ILE A 47 10.70 2.36 13.90
N ALA A 48 9.60 2.49 14.64
CA ALA A 48 9.63 2.45 16.10
C ALA A 48 10.16 1.12 16.63
N LEU A 49 9.68 -0.01 16.08
CA LEU A 49 10.17 -1.35 16.45
C LEU A 49 11.67 -1.50 16.17
N HIS A 50 12.14 -0.98 15.03
CA HIS A 50 13.55 -1.04 14.67
C HIS A 50 14.42 -0.24 15.64
N ASN A 51 13.99 0.96 16.04
CA ASN A 51 14.69 1.80 17.00
C ASN A 51 14.71 1.18 18.40
N ASP A 52 13.59 0.61 18.84
CA ASP A 52 13.43 0.06 20.18
C ASP A 52 13.97 -1.37 20.34
N LYS A 53 14.34 -2.05 19.24
CA LYS A 53 14.73 -3.48 19.22
C LYS A 53 15.81 -3.81 20.25
N ASN A 54 16.66 -2.84 20.58
CA ASN A 54 17.75 -3.03 21.51
C ASN A 54 17.30 -3.18 22.97
N GLY A 55 16.20 -2.52 23.35
CA GLY A 55 15.59 -2.61 24.68
C GLY A 55 14.60 -3.77 24.83
N LEU A 56 14.29 -4.51 23.75
CA LEU A 56 13.37 -5.63 23.82
C LEU A 56 14.07 -6.91 24.28
N GLN A 57 13.39 -7.67 25.15
CA GLN A 57 13.84 -8.98 25.65
C GLN A 57 13.59 -10.09 24.59
N ILE A 58 14.11 -9.90 23.38
CA ILE A 58 14.00 -10.83 22.24
C ILE A 58 15.29 -11.61 22.03
N LYS A 59 15.19 -12.78 21.38
CA LYS A 59 16.36 -13.62 21.08
C LYS A 59 17.37 -12.86 20.19
N PRO A 60 18.69 -13.09 20.35
CA PRO A 60 19.72 -12.45 19.52
C PRO A 60 19.46 -12.60 18.01
N GLU A 61 19.08 -13.80 17.56
CA GLU A 61 18.74 -14.07 16.15
C GLU A 61 17.60 -13.19 15.63
N GLN A 62 16.58 -12.93 16.46
CA GLN A 62 15.45 -12.07 16.08
C GLN A 62 15.88 -10.63 15.95
N ARG A 63 16.78 -10.17 16.83
CA ARG A 63 17.35 -8.82 16.78
C ARG A 63 18.19 -8.61 15.53
N THR A 64 19.06 -9.56 15.20
CA THR A 64 19.85 -9.53 13.96
C THR A 64 18.94 -9.50 12.73
N ARG A 65 17.91 -10.36 12.68
CA ARG A 65 16.94 -10.35 11.59
C ARG A 65 16.20 -9.02 11.46
N LEU A 66 15.81 -8.39 12.57
CA LEU A 66 15.19 -7.06 12.53
C LEU A 66 16.15 -5.98 12.04
N GLY A 67 17.44 -6.07 12.38
CA GLY A 67 18.45 -5.14 11.84
C GLY A 67 18.71 -5.30 10.35
N ASN A 68 18.62 -6.52 9.83
CA ASN A 68 18.80 -6.79 8.40
C ASN A 68 17.57 -6.43 7.54
N LEU A 69 16.45 -6.11 8.17
CA LEU A 69 15.19 -5.74 7.51
C LEU A 69 14.93 -4.23 7.57
N ASP A 70 15.91 -3.44 8.00
CA ASP A 70 15.79 -1.99 7.96
C ASP A 70 15.69 -1.51 6.51
N MET A 71 14.86 -0.49 6.30
CA MET A 71 14.65 0.12 4.99
C MET A 71 15.15 1.55 5.03
N THR A 72 15.99 1.88 4.06
CA THR A 72 16.48 3.24 3.80
C THR A 72 15.33 4.17 3.40
N THR A 73 15.56 5.48 3.54
CA THR A 73 14.60 6.51 3.09
C THR A 73 14.23 6.33 1.62
N ASP A 74 15.20 5.98 0.77
CA ASP A 74 15.00 5.82 -0.67
C ASP A 74 14.16 4.56 -0.97
N GLU A 75 14.35 3.47 -0.24
CA GLU A 75 13.52 2.26 -0.37
C GLU A 75 12.08 2.51 0.05
N TRP A 76 11.86 3.31 1.10
CA TRP A 76 10.51 3.75 1.48
C TRP A 76 9.87 4.62 0.40
N ALA A 77 10.60 5.59 -0.15
CA ALA A 77 10.12 6.46 -1.21
C ALA A 77 9.80 5.67 -2.50
N LEU A 78 10.64 4.69 -2.85
CA LEU A 78 10.39 3.78 -3.96
C LEU A 78 9.11 2.97 -3.74
N LEU A 79 8.89 2.44 -2.53
CA LEU A 79 7.69 1.68 -2.22
C LEU A 79 6.41 2.53 -2.31
N GLU A 80 6.47 3.78 -1.83
CA GLU A 80 5.37 4.75 -1.97
C GLU A 80 5.08 5.06 -3.44
N THR A 81 6.12 5.22 -4.26
CA THR A 81 6.01 5.43 -5.70
C THR A 81 5.33 4.24 -6.39
N ILE A 82 5.78 3.01 -6.11
CA ILE A 82 5.17 1.79 -6.66
C ILE A 82 3.71 1.67 -6.22
N GLN A 83 3.41 1.93 -4.95
CA GLN A 83 2.04 1.85 -4.44
C GLN A 83 1.11 2.87 -5.11
N ASN A 84 1.60 4.08 -5.40
CA ASN A 84 0.85 5.10 -6.13
C ASN A 84 0.52 4.65 -7.57
N VAL A 85 1.48 4.05 -8.26
CA VAL A 85 1.25 3.50 -9.61
C VAL A 85 0.22 2.37 -9.55
N LEU A 86 0.38 1.41 -8.64
CA LEU A 86 -0.55 0.28 -8.49
C LEU A 86 -1.96 0.71 -8.10
N LYS A 87 -2.11 1.82 -7.38
CA LYS A 87 -3.41 2.40 -7.01
C LYS A 87 -4.26 2.78 -8.23
N LEU A 88 -3.62 3.24 -9.31
CA LEU A 88 -4.30 3.55 -10.57
C LEU A 88 -4.96 2.30 -11.15
N PHE A 89 -4.22 1.19 -11.17
CA PHE A 89 -4.71 -0.09 -11.67
C PHE A 89 -5.81 -0.68 -10.78
N ASP A 90 -5.70 -0.59 -9.45
CA ASP A 90 -6.77 -1.01 -8.54
C ASP A 90 -8.05 -0.17 -8.73
N GLY A 91 -7.90 1.14 -8.95
CA GLY A 91 -9.03 2.03 -9.31
C GLY A 91 -9.70 1.61 -10.62
N ALA A 92 -8.92 1.40 -11.68
CA ALA A 92 -9.42 0.92 -12.96
C ALA A 92 -10.08 -0.46 -12.85
N THR A 93 -9.54 -1.35 -12.02
CA THR A 93 -10.14 -2.65 -11.73
C THR A 93 -11.55 -2.48 -11.21
N LYS A 94 -11.73 -1.61 -10.22
CA LYS A 94 -13.03 -1.36 -9.58
C LYS A 94 -14.03 -0.78 -10.56
N ILE A 95 -13.59 0.14 -11.42
CA ILE A 95 -14.42 0.73 -12.48
C ILE A 95 -14.90 -0.35 -13.47
N VAL A 96 -13.97 -1.18 -13.99
CA VAL A 96 -14.28 -2.19 -15.01
C VAL A 96 -15.00 -3.41 -14.44
N SER A 97 -14.80 -3.74 -13.16
CA SER A 97 -15.46 -4.87 -12.49
C SER A 97 -16.90 -4.56 -12.05
N GLY A 98 -17.37 -3.32 -12.23
CA GLY A 98 -18.75 -2.91 -11.93
C GLY A 98 -19.75 -3.70 -12.78
N ARG A 99 -20.74 -4.31 -12.12
CA ARG A 99 -21.75 -5.14 -12.81
C ARG A 99 -22.86 -4.34 -13.46
N GLU A 100 -23.09 -3.10 -13.02
CA GLU A 100 -24.24 -2.28 -13.44
C GLU A 100 -23.90 -1.28 -14.56
N TYR A 101 -22.63 -1.09 -14.91
CA TYR A 101 -22.18 0.04 -15.74
C TYR A 101 -20.88 -0.18 -16.54
N ALA A 102 -20.42 -1.42 -16.71
CA ALA A 102 -19.29 -1.70 -17.59
C ALA A 102 -19.70 -1.60 -19.07
N THR A 103 -19.84 -0.38 -19.58
CA THR A 103 -19.84 -0.15 -21.02
C THR A 103 -18.40 -0.07 -21.53
N ILE A 104 -18.15 -0.60 -22.73
CA ILE A 104 -16.83 -0.56 -23.38
C ILE A 104 -16.24 0.86 -23.42
N GLY A 105 -17.09 1.90 -23.50
CA GLY A 105 -16.66 3.30 -23.45
C GLY A 105 -15.95 3.68 -22.15
N THR A 106 -16.46 3.26 -20.99
CA THR A 106 -15.81 3.52 -19.70
C THR A 106 -14.48 2.78 -19.56
N ALA A 107 -14.40 1.55 -20.06
CA ALA A 107 -13.14 0.80 -20.09
C ALA A 107 -12.10 1.48 -20.99
N TYR A 108 -12.51 1.92 -22.20
CA TYR A 108 -11.65 2.64 -23.13
C TYR A 108 -11.12 3.94 -22.53
N TYR A 109 -11.99 4.75 -21.93
CA TYR A 109 -11.61 5.98 -21.24
C TYR A 109 -10.62 5.71 -20.11
N THR A 110 -10.90 4.73 -19.26
CA THR A 110 -10.03 4.36 -18.13
C THR A 110 -8.62 3.95 -18.59
N ILE A 111 -8.53 3.17 -19.68
CA ILE A 111 -7.24 2.77 -20.27
C ILE A 111 -6.47 3.99 -20.77
N ASN A 112 -7.13 4.95 -21.42
CA ASN A 112 -6.47 6.16 -21.92
C ASN A 112 -5.94 7.03 -20.77
N VAL A 113 -6.72 7.20 -19.70
CA VAL A 113 -6.26 7.92 -18.50
C VAL A 113 -5.04 7.27 -17.88
N ILE A 114 -5.02 5.93 -17.74
CA ILE A 114 -3.83 5.23 -17.23
C ILE A 114 -2.63 5.44 -18.15
N LYS A 115 -2.81 5.37 -19.48
CA LYS A 115 -1.73 5.61 -20.44
C LYS A 115 -1.14 7.01 -20.25
N GLU A 116 -1.99 8.03 -20.19
CA GLU A 116 -1.57 9.41 -19.95
C GLU A 116 -0.79 9.55 -18.63
N CYS A 117 -1.28 8.96 -17.54
CA CYS A 117 -0.60 8.96 -16.23
C CYS A 117 0.79 8.31 -16.25
N LEU A 118 1.01 7.33 -17.13
CA LEU A 118 2.27 6.60 -17.24
C LEU A 118 3.24 7.22 -18.24
N THR A 119 2.73 7.97 -19.23
CA THR A 119 3.54 8.66 -20.23
C THR A 119 3.96 10.06 -19.81
N ASP A 120 3.19 10.70 -18.94
CA ASP A 120 3.55 12.00 -18.39
C ASP A 120 4.45 11.82 -17.16
N HIS A 121 5.63 12.45 -17.17
CA HIS A 121 6.62 12.32 -16.10
C HIS A 121 6.20 12.99 -14.78
N HIS A 122 5.03 13.65 -14.76
CA HIS A 122 4.34 14.14 -13.59
C HIS A 122 3.03 13.36 -13.42
N THR A 123 3.01 12.38 -12.52
CA THR A 123 1.73 11.80 -12.08
C THR A 123 0.99 12.85 -11.26
N ASP A 124 0.23 13.70 -11.94
CA ASP A 124 -0.51 14.78 -11.29
C ASP A 124 -1.66 14.22 -10.47
N GLU A 125 -1.80 14.73 -9.24
CA GLU A 125 -2.91 14.42 -8.32
C GLU A 125 -4.27 14.65 -9.00
N HIS A 126 -4.32 15.54 -9.99
CA HIS A 126 -5.48 15.82 -10.83
C HIS A 126 -5.98 14.59 -11.63
N GLN A 127 -5.09 13.80 -12.24
CA GLN A 127 -5.47 12.61 -13.01
C GLN A 127 -5.95 11.47 -12.10
N LEU A 128 -5.31 11.30 -10.94
CA LEU A 128 -5.76 10.38 -9.91
C LEU A 128 -7.14 10.79 -9.36
N ASN A 129 -7.38 12.10 -9.21
CA ASN A 129 -8.67 12.64 -8.79
C ASN A 129 -9.74 12.48 -9.87
N ALA A 130 -9.40 12.57 -11.16
CA ALA A 130 -10.30 12.26 -12.25
C ALA A 130 -10.80 10.80 -12.18
N LEU A 131 -9.90 9.83 -11.98
CA LEU A 131 -10.28 8.42 -11.77
C LEU A 131 -11.17 8.22 -10.54
N LYS A 132 -10.83 8.88 -9.42
CA LYS A 132 -11.67 8.84 -8.20
C LYS A 132 -13.07 9.43 -8.44
N ASN A 133 -13.16 10.52 -9.20
CA ASN A 133 -14.43 11.17 -9.51
C ASN A 133 -15.30 10.31 -10.42
N VAL A 134 -14.71 9.66 -11.44
CA VAL A 134 -15.40 8.64 -12.23
C VAL A 134 -15.94 7.54 -11.32
N THR A 135 -15.15 7.07 -10.34
CA THR A 135 -15.62 6.05 -9.40
C THR A 135 -16.80 6.53 -8.53
N LYS A 136 -16.91 7.83 -8.24
CA LYS A 136 -18.00 8.43 -7.43
C LYS A 136 -19.26 8.74 -8.23
N THR A 137 -19.14 9.11 -9.50
CA THR A 137 -20.31 9.46 -10.35
C THR A 137 -21.10 8.22 -10.76
N ILE A 138 -20.47 7.04 -10.67
CA ILE A 138 -21.06 5.77 -11.10
C ILE A 138 -21.55 4.92 -9.91
N GLY A 139 -21.32 5.36 -8.66
CA GLY A 139 -21.83 4.71 -7.44
C GLY A 139 -22.90 5.54 -6.76
#